data_AF-A0AAD6CDY7-F1
#
_entry.id   AF-A0AAD6CDY7-F1
#
_cell.length_a   1.000
_cell.length_b   1.000
_cell.length_c   1.000
_cell.angle_alpha   90.00
_cell.angle_beta   90.00
_cell.angle_gamma   90.00
#
_symmetry.space_group_name_H-M   'P 1'
#
loop_
_entity.id
_entity.type
_entity.pdbx_description
1 polymer ?
#
loop_
_entity_poly.entity_id
_entity_poly.type
_entity_poly.pdbx_seq_one_letter_code
_entity_poly.pdbx_strand_id
1 'polypeptide(L)'
;MDQQYRCNCTRSRWAQEWAKETTGKPNQRLVKAPDKKVLRLFESLSKPYTSILIQMRSMRIALNHFLFKIKAVESDECYCGEGPQTPRHVLIQCPLYADLRKTFLDKIRSTDLGDSTDYDAIASWGNSDTSKSNQNQQATKTTSQEDWQAQVVKTMGRRNAKPTAD
;
A
#
# COMPACT_ATOMS: atom_id res chain seq x y z
N MET A 1 -34.77 18.97 14.56
CA MET A 1 -33.35 19.30 14.24
C MET A 1 -32.75 18.13 13.49
N ASP A 2 -32.76 18.21 12.17
CA ASP A 2 -32.57 17.10 11.22
C ASP A 2 -31.19 16.43 11.23
N GLN A 3 -31.21 15.10 11.07
CA GLN A 3 -30.03 14.24 10.85
C GLN A 3 -29.16 14.74 9.67
N GLN A 4 -29.80 15.34 8.66
CA GLN A 4 -29.17 15.92 7.47
C GLN A 4 -28.20 17.07 7.82
N TYR A 5 -28.55 17.92 8.79
CA TYR A 5 -27.73 19.08 9.17
C TYR A 5 -26.46 18.66 9.93
N ARG A 6 -26.57 17.61 10.74
CA ARG A 6 -25.44 17.00 11.47
C ARG A 6 -24.40 16.41 10.53
N CYS A 7 -24.83 15.71 9.48
CA CYS A 7 -23.96 15.04 8.53
C CYS A 7 -23.13 16.01 7.66
N ASN A 8 -23.67 17.19 7.36
CA ASN A 8 -22.99 18.23 6.58
C ASN A 8 -21.93 18.99 7.38
N CYS A 9 -22.19 19.35 8.65
CA CYS A 9 -21.19 19.98 9.51
C CYS A 9 -19.98 19.07 9.75
N THR A 10 -20.19 17.76 9.96
CA THR A 10 -19.09 16.80 10.14
C THR A 10 -18.23 16.68 8.89
N ARG A 11 -18.85 16.60 7.71
CA ARG A 11 -18.13 16.48 6.43
C ARG A 11 -17.28 17.72 6.14
N SER A 12 -17.83 18.91 6.38
CA SER A 12 -17.10 20.17 6.23
C SER A 12 -15.94 20.28 7.22
N ARG A 13 -16.12 19.84 8.47
CA ARG A 13 -15.05 19.84 9.48
C ARG A 13 -13.91 18.89 9.06
N TRP A 14 -14.24 17.66 8.65
CA TRP A 14 -13.25 16.69 8.19
C TRP A 14 -12.50 17.13 6.94
N ALA A 15 -13.18 17.80 6.01
CA ALA A 15 -12.52 18.36 4.83
C ALA A 15 -11.48 19.44 5.22
N GLN A 16 -11.80 20.30 6.20
CA GLN A 16 -10.87 21.30 6.72
C GLN A 16 -9.69 20.66 7.47
N GLU A 17 -9.96 19.65 8.31
CA GLU A 17 -8.91 18.89 9.01
C GLU A 17 -7.98 18.19 8.00
N TRP A 18 -8.55 17.52 6.99
CA TRP A 18 -7.79 16.88 5.92
C TRP A 18 -6.91 17.86 5.14
N ALA A 19 -7.41 19.06 4.84
CA ALA A 19 -6.65 20.09 4.13
C ALA A 19 -5.51 20.69 4.98
N LYS A 20 -5.70 20.78 6.31
CA LYS A 20 -4.70 21.29 7.25
C LYS A 20 -3.61 20.27 7.59
N GLU A 21 -3.89 18.98 7.39
CA GLU A 21 -2.96 17.90 7.74
C GLU A 21 -1.68 17.97 6.90
N THR A 22 -0.53 17.97 7.57
CA THR A 22 0.79 18.09 6.93
C THR A 22 1.49 16.74 6.77
N THR A 23 1.16 15.78 7.62
CA THR A 23 1.73 14.42 7.61
C THR A 23 1.18 13.58 6.45
N GLY A 24 -0.04 13.90 6.01
CA GLY A 24 -0.78 13.25 4.93
C GLY A 24 -0.43 13.71 3.51
N LYS A 25 0.50 14.66 3.34
CA LYS A 25 0.88 15.22 2.03
C LYS A 25 1.14 14.16 0.93
N PRO A 26 1.84 13.04 1.19
CA PRO A 26 2.00 11.99 0.18
C PRO A 26 0.65 11.37 -0.25
N ASN A 27 -0.27 11.16 0.69
CA ASN A 27 -1.60 10.63 0.39
C ASN A 27 -2.48 11.67 -0.33
N GLN A 28 -2.35 12.95 0.02
CA GLN A 28 -3.07 14.04 -0.65
C GLN A 28 -2.68 14.19 -2.14
N ARG A 29 -1.43 13.84 -2.51
CA ARG A 29 -1.01 13.77 -3.92
C ARG A 29 -1.72 12.67 -4.69
N LEU A 30 -2.09 11.58 -4.02
CA LEU A 30 -2.75 10.42 -4.62
C LEU A 30 -4.27 10.57 -4.65
N VAL A 31 -4.82 11.22 -3.62
CA VAL A 31 -6.26 11.37 -3.39
C VAL A 31 -6.52 12.76 -2.83
N LYS A 32 -7.12 13.64 -3.65
CA LYS A 32 -7.41 15.04 -3.27
C LYS A 32 -8.34 15.13 -2.05
N ALA A 33 -9.34 14.27 -2.01
CA ALA A 33 -10.28 14.15 -0.88
C ALA A 33 -10.70 12.69 -0.71
N PRO A 34 -10.93 12.22 0.53
CA PRO A 34 -11.44 10.87 0.77
C PRO A 34 -12.76 10.65 0.02
N ASP A 35 -12.74 9.75 -0.97
CA ASP A 35 -13.90 9.39 -1.78
C ASP A 35 -14.06 7.87 -1.81
N LYS A 36 -15.31 7.40 -1.76
CA LYS A 36 -15.66 5.99 -1.92
C LYS A 36 -15.18 5.43 -3.25
N LYS A 37 -15.06 6.27 -4.30
CA LYS A 37 -14.51 5.86 -5.59
C LYS A 37 -13.10 5.29 -5.49
N VAL A 38 -12.28 5.77 -4.54
CA VAL A 38 -10.92 5.25 -4.31
C VAL A 38 -10.96 3.82 -3.78
N LEU A 39 -11.99 3.46 -3.02
CA LEU A 39 -12.14 2.09 -2.50
C LEU A 39 -12.43 1.07 -3.59
N ARG A 40 -13.06 1.49 -4.71
CA ARG A 40 -13.34 0.61 -5.85
C ARG A 40 -12.06 0.03 -6.48
N LEU A 41 -10.92 0.72 -6.35
CA LEU A 41 -9.62 0.23 -6.81
C LEU A 41 -9.18 -1.06 -6.10
N PHE A 42 -9.77 -1.38 -4.94
CA PHE A 42 -9.36 -2.47 -4.08
C PHE A 42 -10.49 -3.47 -3.79
N GLU A 43 -11.67 -3.28 -4.38
CA GLU A 43 -12.89 -4.01 -4.04
C GLU A 43 -12.78 -5.51 -4.37
N SER A 44 -12.08 -5.85 -5.45
CA SER A 44 -11.85 -7.23 -5.88
C SER A 44 -10.61 -7.89 -5.29
N LEU A 45 -9.85 -7.18 -4.44
CA LEU A 45 -8.63 -7.69 -3.85
C LEU A 45 -8.85 -8.19 -2.42
N SER A 46 -8.18 -9.28 -2.08
CA SER A 46 -8.16 -9.75 -0.70
C SER A 46 -7.46 -8.73 0.21
N LYS A 47 -7.87 -8.67 1.49
CA LYS A 47 -7.32 -7.76 2.50
C LYS A 47 -5.78 -7.67 2.52
N PRO A 48 -5.00 -8.77 2.48
CA PRO A 48 -3.54 -8.66 2.47
C PRO A 48 -3.01 -7.96 1.21
N TYR A 49 -3.54 -8.25 0.02
CA TYR A 49 -3.10 -7.57 -1.21
C TYR A 49 -3.47 -6.09 -1.20
N THR A 50 -4.69 -5.75 -0.78
CA THR A 50 -5.12 -4.37 -0.60
C THR A 50 -4.22 -3.60 0.36
N SER A 51 -3.84 -4.22 1.49
CA SER A 51 -2.92 -3.61 2.45
C SER A 51 -1.56 -3.29 1.82
N ILE A 52 -0.96 -4.25 1.11
CA ILE A 52 0.32 -4.06 0.43
C ILE A 52 0.23 -2.94 -0.60
N LEU A 53 -0.83 -2.91 -1.43
CA LEU A 53 -0.98 -1.86 -2.44
C LEU A 53 -1.17 -0.47 -1.84
N ILE A 54 -1.96 -0.34 -0.79
CA ILE A 54 -2.14 0.94 -0.08
C ILE A 54 -0.80 1.42 0.50
N GLN A 55 -0.04 0.52 1.12
CA GLN A 55 1.29 0.84 1.66
C GLN A 55 2.29 1.24 0.57
N MET A 56 2.29 0.53 -0.57
CA MET A 56 3.13 0.84 -1.72
C MET A 56 2.78 2.20 -2.32
N ARG A 57 1.49 2.48 -2.53
CA ARG A 57 1.01 3.76 -3.07
C ARG A 57 1.35 4.93 -2.14
N SER A 58 1.12 4.76 -0.84
CA SER A 58 1.41 5.80 0.17
C SER A 58 2.90 5.95 0.51
N MET A 59 3.75 5.05 0.00
CA MET A 59 5.18 4.91 0.36
C MET A 59 5.41 4.64 1.86
N ARG A 60 4.39 4.16 2.58
CA ARG A 60 4.45 3.80 4.01
C ARG A 60 4.55 2.28 4.15
N ILE A 61 5.58 1.71 3.52
CA ILE A 61 5.90 0.28 3.53
C ILE A 61 7.29 0.06 4.11
N ALA A 62 7.58 -1.12 4.66
CA ALA A 62 8.88 -1.50 5.22
C ALA A 62 9.98 -1.71 4.14
N LEU A 63 10.21 -0.68 3.32
CA LEU A 63 11.38 -0.56 2.44
C LEU A 63 12.38 0.43 3.06
N ASN A 64 13.67 0.30 2.73
CA ASN A 64 14.74 1.04 3.40
C ASN A 64 14.52 2.56 3.39
N HIS A 65 13.97 3.14 2.31
CA HIS A 65 13.68 4.57 2.29
C HIS A 65 12.70 5.03 3.38
N PHE A 66 11.64 4.27 3.63
CA PHE A 66 10.71 4.62 4.70
C PHE A 66 11.30 4.34 6.07
N LEU A 67 11.98 3.20 6.22
CA LEU A 67 12.62 2.79 7.48
C LEU A 67 13.70 3.78 7.91
N PHE A 68 14.53 4.26 6.97
CA PHE A 68 15.56 5.28 7.22
C PHE A 68 14.94 6.60 7.67
N LYS A 69 13.84 7.02 7.04
CA LYS A 69 13.12 8.26 7.41
C LYS A 69 12.61 8.24 8.86
N ILE A 70 12.22 7.06 9.37
CA ILE A 70 11.81 6.88 10.76
C ILE A 70 12.96 6.47 11.69
N LYS A 71 14.20 6.48 11.20
CA LYS A 71 15.42 6.10 11.92
C LYS A 71 15.40 4.66 12.45
N ALA A 72 14.78 3.74 11.71
CA ALA A 72 14.74 2.32 12.02
C ALA A 72 15.90 1.52 11.36
N VAL A 73 16.55 2.10 10.35
CA VAL A 73 17.75 1.56 9.68
C VAL A 73 18.72 2.71 9.40
N GLU A 74 20.00 2.39 9.25
CA GLU A 74 21.09 3.36 9.07
C GLU A 74 21.27 3.85 7.62
N SER A 75 20.69 3.17 6.64
CA SER A 75 20.78 3.53 5.21
C SER A 75 19.45 3.34 4.50
N ASP A 76 19.12 4.24 3.57
CA ASP A 76 17.97 4.09 2.68
C ASP A 76 18.28 3.33 1.39
N GLU A 77 19.54 2.97 1.15
CA GLU A 77 19.99 2.34 -0.09
C GLU A 77 19.36 0.96 -0.34
N CYS A 78 19.10 0.67 -1.61
CA CYS A 78 18.73 -0.66 -2.05
C CYS A 78 19.98 -1.54 -2.16
N TYR A 79 19.82 -2.85 -1.93
CA TYR A 79 20.89 -3.84 -2.10
C TYR A 79 21.47 -3.91 -3.52
N CYS A 80 20.78 -3.35 -4.52
CA CYS A 80 21.30 -3.26 -5.88
C CYS A 80 22.32 -2.11 -6.06
N GLY A 81 22.45 -1.20 -5.09
CA GLY A 81 23.40 -0.08 -5.13
C GLY A 81 23.01 1.12 -6.01
N GLU A 82 21.83 1.11 -6.65
CA GLU A 82 21.42 2.19 -7.59
C GLU A 82 20.61 3.32 -6.92
N GLY A 83 20.69 3.43 -5.59
CA GLY A 83 20.05 4.49 -4.80
C GLY A 83 18.98 4.00 -3.83
N PRO A 84 18.12 4.90 -3.33
CA PRO A 84 17.17 4.60 -2.26
C PRO A 84 16.13 3.55 -2.62
N GLN A 85 15.87 2.61 -1.70
CA GLN A 85 14.86 1.58 -1.87
C GLN A 85 13.45 2.16 -1.69
N THR A 86 12.90 2.72 -2.75
CA THR A 86 11.52 3.22 -2.82
C THR A 86 10.60 2.24 -3.55
N PRO A 87 9.26 2.34 -3.39
CA PRO A 87 8.32 1.57 -4.21
C PRO A 87 8.55 1.72 -5.72
N ARG A 88 8.86 2.94 -6.18
CA ARG A 88 9.18 3.21 -7.60
C ARG A 88 10.44 2.46 -8.02
N HIS A 89 11.49 2.50 -7.20
CA HIS A 89 12.72 1.79 -7.47
C HIS A 89 12.45 0.28 -7.58
N VAL A 90 11.85 -0.34 -6.58
CA VAL A 90 11.56 -1.79 -6.57
C VAL A 90 10.69 -2.21 -7.75
N LEU A 91 9.59 -1.49 -8.02
CA LEU A 91 8.60 -1.88 -9.02
C LEU A 91 8.99 -1.56 -10.47
N ILE A 92 9.88 -0.59 -10.72
CA ILE A 92 10.14 -0.09 -12.08
C ILE A 92 11.62 -0.16 -12.46
N GLN A 93 12.54 0.09 -11.53
CA GLN A 93 13.95 0.36 -11.87
C GLN A 93 14.90 -0.75 -11.44
N CYS A 94 14.69 -1.32 -10.25
CA CYS A 94 15.66 -2.17 -9.57
C CYS A 94 16.11 -3.37 -10.43
N PRO A 95 17.40 -3.53 -10.76
CA PRO A 95 17.86 -4.61 -11.61
C PRO A 95 17.61 -5.99 -10.99
N LEU A 96 17.62 -6.11 -9.66
CA LEU A 96 17.35 -7.36 -8.94
C LEU A 96 15.97 -7.97 -9.25
N TYR A 97 15.01 -7.14 -9.67
CA TYR A 97 13.65 -7.57 -9.99
C TYR A 97 13.32 -7.48 -11.48
N ALA A 98 14.33 -7.30 -12.36
CA ALA A 98 14.11 -7.12 -13.80
C ALA A 98 13.37 -8.32 -14.44
N ASP A 99 13.77 -9.55 -14.13
CA ASP A 99 13.15 -10.75 -14.70
C ASP A 99 11.70 -10.95 -14.22
N LEU A 100 11.45 -10.65 -12.94
CA LEU A 100 10.10 -10.69 -12.39
C LEU A 100 9.21 -9.64 -13.05
N ARG A 101 9.71 -8.41 -13.24
CA ARG A 101 8.98 -7.36 -13.97
C ARG A 101 8.70 -7.77 -15.41
N LYS A 102 9.69 -8.34 -16.10
CA LYS A 102 9.50 -8.81 -17.48
C LYS A 102 8.38 -9.84 -17.56
N THR A 103 8.42 -10.87 -16.70
CA THR A 103 7.39 -11.91 -16.60
C THR A 103 6.01 -11.32 -16.32
N PHE A 104 5.92 -10.35 -15.41
CA PHE A 104 4.67 -9.68 -15.09
C PHE A 104 4.12 -8.88 -16.28
N LEU A 105 4.97 -8.11 -16.95
CA LEU A 105 4.58 -7.32 -18.13
C LEU A 105 4.20 -8.21 -19.33
N ASP A 106 4.85 -9.36 -19.52
CA ASP A 106 4.48 -10.35 -20.53
C ASP A 106 3.06 -10.88 -20.29
N LYS A 107 2.72 -11.16 -19.02
CA LYS A 107 1.36 -11.57 -18.64
C LYS A 107 0.33 -10.47 -18.93
N ILE A 108 0.62 -9.22 -18.59
CA ILE A 108 -0.28 -8.09 -18.89
C ILE A 108 -0.48 -7.95 -20.40
N ARG A 109 0.59 -7.99 -21.20
CA ARG A 109 0.50 -7.93 -22.66
C ARG A 109 -0.32 -9.05 -23.27
N SER A 110 -0.37 -10.21 -22.61
CA SER A 110 -1.15 -11.37 -23.04
C SER A 110 -2.64 -11.27 -22.64
N THR A 111 -3.01 -10.26 -21.85
CA THR A 111 -4.42 -9.96 -21.53
C THR A 111 -4.95 -8.85 -22.45
N ASP A 112 -6.26 -8.82 -22.68
CA ASP A 112 -6.95 -7.78 -23.47
C ASP A 112 -6.84 -6.36 -22.86
N LEU A 113 -6.15 -6.21 -21.72
CA LEU A 113 -5.83 -4.94 -21.06
C LEU A 113 -4.67 -4.17 -21.73
N GLY A 114 -3.97 -4.79 -22.69
CA GLY A 114 -2.77 -4.22 -23.33
C GLY A 114 -2.99 -2.95 -24.15
N ASP A 115 -4.20 -2.75 -24.69
CA ASP A 115 -4.50 -1.65 -25.64
C ASP A 115 -5.38 -0.53 -25.04
N SER A 116 -5.93 -0.70 -23.83
CA SER A 116 -6.75 0.32 -23.20
C SER A 116 -5.89 1.32 -22.42
N THR A 117 -5.77 2.55 -22.91
CA THR A 117 -5.21 3.68 -22.14
C THR A 117 -6.25 4.34 -21.22
N ASP A 118 -7.50 3.89 -21.28
CA ASP A 118 -8.58 4.40 -20.45
C ASP A 118 -8.46 3.82 -19.03
N TYR A 119 -7.99 4.67 -18.12
CA TYR A 119 -7.82 4.39 -16.70
C TYR A 119 -9.14 3.97 -16.02
N ASP A 120 -10.26 4.57 -16.43
CA ASP A 120 -11.58 4.26 -15.86
C ASP A 120 -12.08 2.90 -16.36
N ALA A 121 -11.74 2.51 -17.60
CA ALA A 121 -12.00 1.17 -18.11
C ALA A 121 -11.19 0.12 -17.33
N ILE A 122 -9.88 0.29 -17.17
CA ILE A 122 -9.02 -0.65 -16.41
C ILE A 122 -9.52 -0.82 -14.96
N ALA A 123 -9.90 0.28 -14.30
CA ALA A 123 -10.41 0.24 -12.93
C ALA A 123 -11.78 -0.47 -12.80
N SER A 124 -12.55 -0.53 -13.89
CA SER A 124 -13.89 -1.14 -13.91
C SER A 124 -13.88 -2.65 -14.20
N TRP A 125 -12.82 -3.17 -14.83
CA TRP A 125 -12.68 -4.60 -15.17
C TRP A 125 -12.38 -5.51 -13.97
N GLY A 126 -12.01 -4.93 -12.82
CA GLY A 126 -11.85 -5.68 -11.57
C GLY A 126 -13.12 -6.40 -11.09
N ASN A 127 -14.28 -6.20 -11.72
CA ASN A 127 -15.57 -6.77 -11.35
C ASN A 127 -16.06 -7.94 -12.22
N SER A 128 -15.45 -8.25 -13.38
CA SER A 128 -15.99 -9.26 -14.32
C SER A 128 -15.39 -10.67 -14.21
N ASP A 129 -14.17 -10.82 -13.68
CA ASP A 129 -13.41 -12.09 -13.79
C ASP A 129 -13.49 -13.02 -12.57
N THR A 130 -14.39 -12.72 -11.62
CA THR A 130 -14.49 -13.43 -10.33
C THR A 130 -15.01 -14.87 -10.42
N SER A 131 -15.30 -15.40 -11.61
CA SER A 131 -15.90 -16.73 -11.78
C SER A 131 -14.90 -17.89 -11.93
N LYS A 132 -13.57 -17.67 -12.06
CA LYS A 132 -12.65 -18.77 -12.44
C LYS A 132 -11.34 -18.99 -11.66
N SER A 133 -11.03 -18.28 -10.58
CA SER A 133 -9.73 -18.48 -9.88
C SER A 133 -9.83 -18.90 -8.40
N ASN A 134 -10.97 -19.45 -7.97
CA ASN A 134 -11.16 -19.92 -6.60
C ASN A 134 -11.03 -21.45 -6.47
N GLN A 135 -9.89 -22.03 -6.86
CA GLN A 135 -9.58 -23.43 -6.52
C GLN A 135 -8.12 -23.71 -6.11
N ASN A 136 -7.21 -22.73 -6.06
CA ASN A 136 -5.83 -23.03 -5.63
C ASN A 136 -5.23 -21.98 -4.69
N GLN A 137 -5.89 -21.74 -3.55
CA GLN A 137 -5.35 -20.88 -2.46
C GLN A 137 -5.42 -21.53 -1.07
N GLN A 138 -5.74 -22.82 -0.97
CA GLN A 138 -5.84 -23.53 0.31
C GLN A 138 -4.56 -24.29 0.73
N ALA A 139 -3.47 -24.26 -0.04
CA ALA A 139 -2.31 -25.12 0.23
C ALA A 139 -1.00 -24.42 0.67
N THR A 140 -0.93 -23.08 0.80
CA THR A 140 0.32 -22.41 1.25
C THR A 140 0.15 -21.39 2.37
N LYS A 141 -1.06 -21.26 2.94
CA LYS A 141 -1.30 -20.48 4.15
C LYS A 141 -0.93 -21.32 5.37
N THR A 142 0.26 -21.09 5.93
CA THR A 142 0.43 -21.01 7.40
C THR A 142 1.82 -20.59 7.85
N THR A 143 2.90 -20.78 7.09
CA THR A 143 4.23 -20.73 7.74
C THR A 143 5.06 -19.46 7.52
N SER A 144 4.58 -18.41 6.83
CA SER A 144 5.43 -17.23 6.56
C SER A 144 4.81 -15.88 6.95
N GLN A 145 3.48 -15.77 6.97
CA GLN A 145 2.79 -14.51 7.27
C GLN A 145 2.62 -14.28 8.78
N GLU A 146 2.56 -15.34 9.59
CA GLU A 146 2.49 -15.25 11.04
C GLU A 146 3.86 -14.88 11.64
N ASP A 147 4.96 -15.34 11.04
CA ASP A 147 6.33 -15.02 11.46
C ASP A 147 6.68 -13.53 11.27
N TRP A 148 6.25 -12.93 10.15
CA TRP A 148 6.48 -11.50 9.90
C TRP A 148 5.63 -10.61 10.83
N GLN A 149 4.38 -11.01 11.12
CA GLN A 149 3.52 -10.32 12.08
C GLN A 149 4.06 -10.43 13.52
N ALA A 150 4.53 -11.61 13.92
CA ALA A 150 5.12 -11.84 15.25
C ALA A 150 6.40 -11.01 15.47
N GLN A 151 7.24 -10.84 14.43
CA GLN A 151 8.49 -10.09 14.52
C GLN A 151 8.29 -8.57 14.62
N VAL A 152 7.24 -8.02 14.00
CA VAL A 152 6.84 -6.61 14.13
C VAL A 152 6.24 -6.32 15.51
N VAL A 153 5.44 -7.22 16.08
CA VAL A 153 4.86 -7.03 17.43
C VAL A 153 5.94 -7.12 18.52
N LYS A 154 6.93 -8.01 18.37
CA LYS A 154 8.04 -8.17 19.31
C LYS A 154 9.00 -6.96 19.34
N THR A 155 9.15 -6.27 18.21
CA THR A 155 10.03 -5.09 18.11
C THR A 155 9.39 -3.79 18.61
N MET A 156 8.06 -3.69 18.63
CA MET A 156 7.35 -2.51 19.16
C MET A 156 7.10 -2.55 20.68
N GLY A 157 7.39 -3.66 21.38
CA GLY A 157 7.08 -3.87 22.80
C GLY A 157 8.11 -3.40 23.84
N ARG A 158 9.29 -2.87 23.46
CA ARG A 158 10.31 -2.37 24.42
C ARG A 158 10.32 -0.85 24.53
N ARG A 159 9.24 -0.25 25.01
CA ARG A 159 9.26 1.13 25.54
C ARG A 159 8.37 1.21 26.75
N ASN A 160 8.91 0.81 27.90
CA ASN A 160 8.62 1.35 29.24
C ASN A 160 9.40 0.53 30.29
N ALA A 161 10.68 0.83 30.45
CA ALA A 161 11.42 0.52 31.67
C ALA A 161 12.11 1.82 32.10
N LYS A 162 11.67 2.36 33.23
CA LYS A 162 12.21 3.56 33.87
C LYS A 162 13.49 3.15 34.60
N PRO A 163 14.64 3.80 34.40
CA PRO A 163 15.82 3.51 35.20
C PRO A 163 15.61 4.11 36.60
N THR A 164 15.59 3.25 37.63
CA THR A 164 15.82 3.64 39.01
C THR A 164 17.32 3.79 39.20
N ALA A 165 17.74 4.98 39.64
CA ALA A 165 19.11 5.24 40.07
C ALA A 165 19.28 4.73 41.50
N ASP A 166 20.37 3.99 41.72
CA ASP A 166 21.09 3.85 42.99
C ASP A 166 22.58 4.00 42.68
#